data_AF-A0AAW7ADZ9-F1
#
_entry.id   AF-A0AAW7ADZ9-F1
#
_cell.length_a   1.000
_cell.length_b   1.000
_cell.length_c   1.000
_cell.angle_alpha   90.00
_cell.angle_beta   90.00
_cell.angle_gamma   90.00
#
_symmetry.space_group_name_H-M   'P 1'
#
loop_
_entity.id
_entity.type
_entity.pdbx_description
1 polymer ?
#
loop_
_entity_poly.entity_id
_entity_poly.type
_entity_poly.pdbx_seq_one_letter_code
_entity_poly.pdbx_strand_id
1 'polypeptide(L)'
;MRFDSDAFSRLLLESKNAIAPLMIERREFASLLERQKITVELIQELEELAESQGVIMAQVKQDFLFVANWNECDIDRVYRERFSDKEIDENSELAEAKLVKLWADLELDPDGDFQSDKPADALDIYLDAVKEVIHKSPFGQSSTPESLKEFISITEAIVSEYASFLSSDELDSDDLESELALFDELYGGDPDEFPEVFLPGLANTCCDTPLINEFYLCFKVLFVKLTSTVAQVHELYAHLSDIRKAVYADSH
;
A
#
# COMPACT_ATOMS: atom_id res chain seq x y z
N MET A 1 -25.30 -33.10 16.64
CA MET A 1 -26.26 -32.08 17.14
C MET A 1 -26.76 -31.27 15.94
N ARG A 2 -28.01 -30.75 15.92
CA ARG A 2 -28.53 -29.96 14.78
C ARG A 2 -28.23 -28.46 15.02
N PHE A 3 -27.18 -27.94 14.40
CA PHE A 3 -27.05 -26.52 14.07
C PHE A 3 -27.06 -26.40 12.54
N ASP A 4 -27.29 -25.20 12.00
CA ASP A 4 -27.21 -24.99 10.55
C ASP A 4 -25.75 -25.09 10.10
N SER A 5 -25.36 -26.31 9.70
CA SER A 5 -24.02 -26.63 9.21
C SER A 5 -23.68 -25.87 7.93
N ASP A 6 -24.68 -25.45 7.15
CA ASP A 6 -24.46 -24.76 5.87
C ASP A 6 -24.15 -23.28 6.08
N ALA A 7 -24.75 -22.65 7.10
CA ALA A 7 -24.40 -21.30 7.50
C ALA A 7 -22.98 -21.23 8.08
N PHE A 8 -22.63 -22.17 8.98
CA PHE A 8 -21.29 -22.22 9.55
C PHE A 8 -20.22 -22.54 8.49
N SER A 9 -20.48 -23.48 7.58
CA SER A 9 -19.54 -23.80 6.49
C SER A 9 -19.31 -22.61 5.55
N ARG A 10 -20.35 -21.79 5.30
CA ARG A 10 -20.21 -20.54 4.54
C ARG A 10 -19.32 -19.53 5.27
N LEU A 11 -19.49 -19.38 6.58
CA LEU A 11 -18.63 -18.53 7.41
C LEU A 11 -17.16 -18.98 7.37
N LEU A 12 -16.90 -20.29 7.43
CA LEU A 12 -15.54 -20.82 7.30
C LEU A 12 -14.95 -20.58 5.91
N LEU A 13 -15.76 -20.70 4.85
CA LEU A 13 -15.33 -20.39 3.48
C LEU A 13 -15.03 -18.89 3.32
N GLU A 14 -15.87 -18.03 3.89
CA GLU A 14 -15.64 -16.59 3.92
C GLU A 14 -14.36 -16.24 4.67
N SER A 15 -14.12 -16.86 5.83
CA SER A 15 -12.87 -16.72 6.58
C SER A 15 -11.64 -17.18 5.79
N LYS A 16 -11.74 -18.26 5.00
CA LYS A 16 -10.66 -18.72 4.11
C LYS A 16 -10.33 -17.73 2.99
N ASN A 17 -11.35 -17.08 2.46
CA ASN A 17 -11.20 -16.08 1.41
C ASN A 17 -10.90 -14.68 1.98
N ALA A 18 -11.01 -14.50 3.29
CA ALA A 18 -10.73 -13.25 3.96
C ALA A 18 -9.21 -13.03 4.07
N ILE A 19 -8.80 -11.81 3.73
CA ILE A 19 -7.40 -11.37 3.77
C ILE A 19 -6.97 -11.04 5.22
N ALA A 20 -7.94 -10.91 6.12
CA ALA A 20 -7.75 -10.65 7.54
C ALA A 20 -8.62 -11.58 8.39
N PRO A 21 -8.27 -11.78 9.68
CA PRO A 21 -9.13 -12.47 10.64
C PRO A 21 -10.56 -11.93 10.63
N LEU A 22 -11.52 -12.83 10.48
CA LEU A 22 -12.94 -12.48 10.49
C LEU A 22 -13.43 -12.46 11.93
N MET A 23 -13.79 -11.27 12.43
CA MET A 23 -14.38 -11.11 13.75
C MET A 23 -15.90 -11.08 13.63
N ILE A 24 -16.58 -11.89 14.44
CA ILE A 24 -18.05 -11.96 14.49
C ILE A 24 -18.54 -11.78 15.93
N GLU A 25 -19.52 -10.91 16.11
CA GLU A 25 -20.08 -10.67 17.43
C GLU A 25 -20.82 -11.91 17.95
N ARG A 26 -20.82 -12.13 19.26
CA ARG A 26 -21.49 -13.29 19.88
C ARG A 26 -22.95 -13.43 19.46
N ARG A 27 -23.65 -12.30 19.34
CA ARG A 27 -25.09 -12.26 19.00
C ARG A 27 -25.32 -12.62 17.54
N GLU A 28 -24.47 -12.12 16.66
CA GLU A 28 -24.50 -12.43 15.24
C GLU A 28 -24.19 -13.91 15.01
N PHE A 29 -23.15 -14.43 15.67
CA PHE A 29 -22.80 -15.85 15.60
C PHE A 29 -23.89 -16.76 16.15
N ALA A 30 -24.56 -16.36 17.24
CA ALA A 30 -25.71 -17.10 17.77
C ALA A 30 -26.88 -17.09 16.79
N SER A 31 -27.13 -15.96 16.11
CA SER A 31 -28.14 -15.85 15.06
C SER A 31 -27.82 -16.74 13.86
N LEU A 32 -26.56 -16.77 13.43
CA LEU A 32 -26.06 -17.59 12.31
C LEU A 32 -26.26 -19.09 12.58
N LEU A 33 -26.04 -19.53 13.82
CA LEU A 33 -26.23 -20.92 14.24
C LEU A 33 -27.68 -21.27 14.59
N GLU A 34 -28.62 -20.32 14.45
CA GLU A 34 -30.02 -20.43 14.88
C GLU A 34 -30.18 -20.81 16.37
N ARG A 35 -29.37 -20.22 17.24
CA ARG A 35 -29.35 -20.49 18.68
C ARG A 35 -29.63 -19.24 19.50
N GLN A 36 -30.39 -19.41 20.59
CA GLN A 36 -30.56 -18.34 21.59
C GLN A 36 -29.31 -18.14 22.45
N LYS A 37 -28.49 -19.18 22.63
CA LYS A 37 -27.27 -19.15 23.44
C LYS A 37 -26.23 -20.11 22.87
N ILE A 38 -24.98 -19.67 22.87
CA ILE A 38 -23.81 -20.47 22.55
C ILE A 38 -23.24 -21.03 23.86
N THR A 39 -23.27 -22.35 24.01
CA THR A 39 -22.72 -23.08 25.18
C THR A 39 -21.24 -23.39 24.98
N VAL A 40 -20.54 -23.75 26.05
CA VAL A 40 -19.10 -24.07 26.00
C VAL A 40 -18.86 -25.34 25.18
N GLU A 41 -19.73 -26.35 25.33
CA GLU A 41 -19.65 -27.61 24.60
C GLU A 41 -19.82 -27.39 23.08
N LEU A 42 -20.73 -26.48 22.70
CA LEU A 42 -20.93 -26.12 21.30
C LEU A 42 -19.72 -25.38 20.72
N ILE A 43 -19.04 -24.55 21.52
CA ILE A 43 -17.82 -23.86 21.07
C ILE A 43 -16.73 -24.89 20.74
N GLN A 44 -16.50 -25.86 21.63
CA GLN A 44 -15.50 -26.91 21.41
C GLN A 44 -15.80 -27.72 20.14
N GLU A 45 -17.06 -28.12 19.92
CA GLU A 45 -17.46 -28.84 18.70
C GLU A 45 -17.23 -28.01 17.43
N LEU A 46 -17.45 -26.70 17.48
CA LEU A 46 -17.27 -25.79 16.34
C LEU A 46 -15.79 -25.48 16.09
N GLU A 47 -14.97 -25.41 17.13
CA GLU A 47 -13.51 -25.27 17.05
C GLU A 47 -12.90 -26.48 16.33
N GLU A 48 -13.25 -27.70 16.75
CA GLU A 48 -12.80 -28.94 16.09
C GLU A 48 -13.22 -28.98 14.61
N LEU A 49 -14.44 -28.54 14.30
CA LEU A 49 -14.95 -28.53 12.93
C LEU A 49 -14.27 -27.46 12.06
N ALA A 50 -14.02 -26.27 12.62
CA ALA A 50 -13.26 -25.22 11.94
C ALA A 50 -11.82 -25.67 11.66
N GLU A 51 -11.16 -26.26 12.66
CA GLU A 51 -9.79 -26.76 12.56
C GLU A 51 -9.66 -27.86 11.50
N SER A 52 -10.62 -28.80 11.46
CA SER A 52 -10.67 -29.85 10.42
C SER A 52 -10.79 -29.28 9.00
N GLN A 53 -11.26 -28.05 8.87
CA GLN A 53 -11.36 -27.33 7.62
C GLN A 53 -10.19 -26.35 7.40
N GLY A 54 -9.20 -26.30 8.30
CA GLY A 54 -8.09 -25.36 8.19
C GLY A 54 -8.48 -23.92 8.52
N VAL A 55 -9.37 -23.72 9.50
CA VAL A 55 -9.70 -22.40 10.05
C VAL A 55 -9.60 -22.49 11.57
N ILE A 56 -8.83 -21.61 12.18
CA ILE A 56 -8.75 -21.45 13.62
C ILE A 56 -9.94 -20.58 14.05
N MET A 57 -10.77 -21.11 14.94
CA MET A 57 -11.80 -20.36 15.64
C MET A 57 -11.30 -20.07 17.06
N ALA A 58 -11.30 -18.81 17.49
CA ALA A 58 -10.88 -18.40 18.82
C ALA A 58 -11.90 -17.45 19.46
N GLN A 59 -12.15 -17.61 20.76
CA GLN A 59 -13.02 -16.69 21.50
C GLN A 59 -12.23 -15.47 22.00
N VAL A 60 -12.56 -14.27 21.52
CA VAL A 60 -11.97 -12.98 21.95
C VAL A 60 -12.96 -12.22 22.82
N LYS A 61 -12.70 -12.19 24.14
CA LYS A 61 -13.63 -11.63 25.14
C LYS A 61 -15.02 -12.27 25.03
N GLN A 62 -16.00 -11.56 24.48
CA GLN A 62 -17.36 -12.03 24.28
C GLN A 62 -17.61 -12.56 22.87
N ASP A 63 -16.76 -12.21 21.90
CA ASP A 63 -16.93 -12.41 20.46
C ASP A 63 -16.04 -13.55 19.93
N PHE A 64 -16.11 -13.83 18.63
CA PHE A 64 -15.36 -14.91 17.99
C PHE A 64 -14.52 -14.40 16.83
N LEU A 65 -13.33 -14.96 16.69
CA LEU A 65 -12.37 -14.66 15.64
C LEU A 65 -12.14 -15.93 14.82
N PHE A 66 -12.19 -15.80 13.50
CA PHE A 66 -11.96 -16.88 12.55
C PHE A 66 -10.75 -16.53 11.68
N VAL A 67 -9.72 -17.36 11.75
CA VAL A 67 -8.45 -17.16 11.04
C VAL A 67 -8.22 -18.37 10.15
N ALA A 68 -8.16 -18.15 8.84
CA ALA A 68 -7.77 -19.21 7.94
C ALA A 68 -6.36 -19.70 8.26
N ASN A 69 -6.17 -21.01 8.39
CA ASN A 69 -4.88 -21.62 8.63
C ASN A 69 -4.08 -21.62 7.32
N TRP A 70 -3.56 -20.45 6.95
CA TRP A 70 -2.50 -20.31 5.97
C TRP A 70 -1.22 -20.79 6.67
N ASN A 71 -1.01 -22.11 6.72
CA ASN A 71 0.12 -22.82 7.35
C ASN A 71 0.74 -22.14 8.60
N GLU A 72 0.44 -22.72 9.77
CA GLU A 72 1.18 -22.53 11.03
C GLU A 72 0.94 -21.21 11.80
N CYS A 73 -0.30 -20.71 11.85
CA CYS A 73 -0.67 -19.75 12.89
C CYS A 73 -0.82 -20.46 14.25
N ASP A 74 0.22 -20.39 15.08
CA ASP A 74 0.18 -20.83 16.48
C ASP A 74 -0.85 -20.00 17.28
N ILE A 75 -1.82 -20.68 17.90
CA ILE A 75 -2.98 -20.10 18.60
C ILE A 75 -2.56 -19.20 19.76
N ASP A 76 -1.42 -19.47 20.40
CA ASP A 76 -0.90 -18.65 21.50
C ASP A 76 -0.38 -17.27 21.04
N ARG A 77 -0.21 -17.09 19.72
CA ARG A 77 0.45 -15.94 19.11
C ARG A 77 -0.49 -14.82 18.70
N VAL A 78 -1.74 -15.15 18.36
CA VAL A 78 -2.82 -14.20 18.05
C VAL A 78 -3.06 -13.22 19.20
N TYR A 79 -2.75 -13.63 20.43
CA TYR A 79 -2.98 -12.84 21.62
C TYR A 79 -1.78 -12.09 22.17
N ARG A 80 -0.52 -12.34 21.72
CA ARG A 80 0.65 -11.83 22.45
C ARG A 80 1.93 -11.46 21.72
N GLU A 81 2.29 -11.95 20.53
CA GLU A 81 3.71 -11.86 20.14
C GLU A 81 3.97 -11.33 18.74
N ARG A 82 4.94 -10.39 18.70
CA ARG A 82 5.66 -9.91 17.52
C ARG A 82 6.06 -11.07 16.62
N PHE A 83 6.15 -10.82 15.31
CA PHE A 83 6.71 -11.81 14.39
C PHE A 83 8.10 -12.26 14.85
N SER A 84 8.44 -13.55 14.74
CA SER A 84 9.82 -13.96 14.97
C SER A 84 10.69 -13.44 13.83
N ASP A 85 11.97 -13.16 14.09
CA ASP A 85 12.89 -12.65 13.06
C ASP A 85 12.88 -13.53 11.80
N LYS A 86 12.81 -14.86 11.98
CA LYS A 86 12.73 -15.83 10.89
C LYS A 86 11.52 -15.63 9.98
N GLU A 87 10.37 -15.25 10.55
CA GLU A 87 9.14 -15.08 9.78
C GLU A 87 9.05 -13.70 9.14
N ILE A 88 9.69 -12.71 9.75
CA ILE A 88 9.93 -11.42 9.11
C ILE A 88 10.85 -11.63 7.90
N ASP A 89 11.90 -12.42 8.05
CA ASP A 89 12.83 -12.75 6.96
C ASP A 89 12.13 -13.53 5.84
N GLU A 90 11.38 -14.60 6.16
CA GLU A 90 10.61 -15.39 5.18
C GLU A 90 9.54 -14.55 4.46
N ASN A 91 8.88 -13.62 5.18
CA ASN A 91 7.95 -12.67 4.58
C ASN A 91 8.65 -11.70 3.62
N SER A 92 9.82 -11.20 4.01
CA SER A 92 10.64 -10.28 3.21
C SER A 92 11.11 -10.97 1.93
N GLU A 93 11.66 -12.18 2.02
CA GLU A 93 12.08 -12.99 0.85
C GLU A 93 10.91 -13.25 -0.11
N LEU A 94 9.72 -13.56 0.42
CA LEU A 94 8.54 -13.78 -0.41
C LEU A 94 8.06 -12.48 -1.07
N ALA A 95 8.10 -11.36 -0.35
CA ALA A 95 7.74 -10.05 -0.88
C ALA A 95 8.70 -9.62 -2.00
N GLU A 96 10.00 -9.86 -1.85
CA GLU A 96 11.01 -9.62 -2.88
C GLU A 96 10.79 -10.51 -4.12
N ALA A 97 10.48 -11.79 -3.94
CA ALA A 97 10.19 -12.68 -5.06
C ALA A 97 8.95 -12.26 -5.86
N LYS A 98 7.91 -11.77 -5.16
CA LYS A 98 6.70 -11.24 -5.78
C LYS A 98 6.91 -9.86 -6.41
N LEU A 99 7.79 -9.04 -5.85
CA LEU A 99 8.20 -7.75 -6.40
C LEU A 99 8.78 -7.91 -7.81
N VAL A 100 9.68 -8.87 -8.00
CA VAL A 100 10.28 -9.14 -9.33
C VAL A 100 9.20 -9.42 -10.38
N LYS A 101 8.16 -10.17 -9.99
CA LYS A 101 7.03 -10.44 -10.88
C LYS A 101 6.19 -9.19 -11.14
N LEU A 102 5.92 -8.40 -10.11
CA LEU A 102 5.17 -7.14 -10.23
C LEU A 102 5.89 -6.14 -11.14
N TRP A 103 7.22 -6.01 -11.03
CA TRP A 103 8.02 -5.18 -11.94
C TRP A 103 7.96 -5.64 -13.38
N ALA A 104 8.08 -6.94 -13.63
CA ALA A 104 7.91 -7.48 -14.98
C ALA A 104 6.51 -7.18 -15.54
N ASP A 105 5.47 -7.26 -14.71
CA ASP A 105 4.09 -6.92 -15.08
C ASP A 105 3.85 -5.41 -15.27
N LEU A 106 4.75 -4.56 -14.76
CA LEU A 106 4.75 -3.10 -14.91
C LEU A 106 5.73 -2.62 -15.98
N GLU A 107 6.43 -3.54 -16.65
CA GLU A 107 7.50 -3.25 -17.61
C GLU A 107 8.63 -2.36 -17.01
N LEU A 108 8.85 -2.48 -15.70
CA LEU A 108 9.92 -1.81 -14.97
C LEU A 108 11.21 -2.66 -15.00
N ASP A 109 12.36 -2.01 -15.13
CA ASP A 109 13.67 -2.67 -14.95
C ASP A 109 13.87 -3.04 -13.47
N PRO A 110 14.72 -4.03 -13.11
CA PRO A 110 14.95 -4.46 -11.72
C PRO A 110 15.52 -3.40 -10.78
N ASP A 111 16.00 -2.26 -11.30
CA ASP A 111 16.44 -1.12 -10.49
C ASP A 111 15.36 -0.04 -10.36
N GLY A 112 14.16 -0.31 -10.90
CA GLY A 112 13.07 0.65 -11.00
C GLY A 112 13.41 1.84 -11.87
N ASP A 113 14.28 1.68 -12.87
CA ASP A 113 14.66 2.74 -13.81
C ASP A 113 13.90 2.66 -15.13
N PHE A 114 13.68 3.84 -15.72
CA PHE A 114 13.24 3.99 -17.10
C PHE A 114 14.37 4.53 -17.98
N GLN A 115 14.43 4.07 -19.23
CA GLN A 115 15.27 4.68 -20.24
C GLN A 115 14.62 5.95 -20.79
N SER A 116 14.72 7.06 -20.05
CA SER A 116 14.35 8.39 -20.55
C SER A 116 15.50 9.37 -20.36
N ASP A 117 15.84 10.08 -21.43
CA ASP A 117 16.86 11.15 -21.40
C ASP A 117 16.28 12.48 -20.86
N LYS A 118 14.97 12.55 -20.62
CA LYS A 118 14.27 13.77 -20.18
C LYS A 118 13.56 13.57 -18.84
N PRO A 119 13.84 14.41 -17.83
CA PRO A 119 13.20 14.31 -16.53
C PRO A 119 11.67 14.45 -16.55
N ALA A 120 11.11 15.27 -17.44
CA ALA A 120 9.65 15.40 -17.60
C ALA A 120 8.99 14.07 -18.01
N ASP A 121 9.56 13.40 -19.03
CA ASP A 121 9.06 12.12 -19.51
C ASP A 121 9.27 11.03 -18.43
N ALA A 122 10.39 11.07 -17.71
CA ALA A 122 10.64 10.13 -16.61
C ALA A 122 9.63 10.30 -15.47
N LEU A 123 9.30 11.55 -15.10
CA LEU A 123 8.36 11.86 -14.03
C LEU A 123 6.95 11.32 -14.33
N ASP A 124 6.48 11.52 -15.56
CA ASP A 124 5.17 11.03 -16.02
C ASP A 124 5.10 9.49 -15.97
N ILE A 125 6.14 8.81 -16.46
CA ILE A 125 6.19 7.34 -16.46
C ILE A 125 6.23 6.79 -15.02
N TYR A 126 7.03 7.37 -14.12
CA TYR A 126 7.06 6.95 -12.71
C TYR A 126 5.71 7.16 -12.02
N LEU A 127 5.03 8.26 -12.32
CA LEU A 127 3.71 8.56 -11.77
C LEU A 127 2.64 7.56 -12.26
N ASP A 128 2.67 7.20 -13.54
CA ASP A 128 1.80 6.17 -14.11
C ASP A 128 2.08 4.80 -13.48
N ALA A 129 3.35 4.44 -13.28
CA ALA A 129 3.72 3.21 -12.59
C ALA A 129 3.17 3.18 -11.15
N VAL A 130 3.22 4.28 -10.42
CA VAL A 130 2.60 4.40 -9.09
C VAL A 130 1.09 4.18 -9.14
N LYS A 131 0.40 4.82 -10.09
CA LYS A 131 -1.06 4.65 -10.26
C LYS A 131 -1.43 3.20 -10.58
N GLU A 132 -0.63 2.53 -11.41
CA GLU A 132 -0.85 1.13 -11.77
C GLU A 132 -0.57 0.18 -10.59
N VAL A 133 0.46 0.44 -9.79
CA VAL A 133 0.71 -0.29 -8.52
C VAL A 133 -0.50 -0.20 -7.60
N ILE A 134 -1.08 1.00 -7.44
CA ILE A 134 -2.28 1.22 -6.62
C ILE A 134 -3.48 0.49 -7.22
N HIS A 135 -3.65 0.53 -8.55
CA HIS A 135 -4.75 -0.14 -9.24
C HIS A 135 -4.70 -1.66 -9.10
N LYS A 136 -3.51 -2.25 -9.24
CA LYS A 136 -3.27 -3.70 -9.07
C LYS A 136 -3.27 -4.13 -7.60
N SER A 137 -3.11 -3.19 -6.66
CA SER A 137 -3.10 -3.51 -5.24
C SER A 137 -4.46 -4.09 -4.80
N PRO A 138 -4.48 -5.05 -3.87
CA PRO A 138 -5.72 -5.65 -3.37
C PRO A 138 -6.60 -4.66 -2.59
N PHE A 139 -6.08 -3.47 -2.27
CA PHE A 139 -6.77 -2.40 -1.56
C PHE A 139 -7.59 -1.50 -2.50
N GLY A 140 -7.21 -1.45 -3.79
CA GLY A 140 -7.88 -0.65 -4.81
C GLY A 140 -7.86 0.87 -4.54
N GLN A 141 -8.41 1.65 -5.48
CA GLN A 141 -8.44 3.12 -5.40
C GLN A 141 -9.30 3.66 -4.24
N SER A 142 -10.31 2.91 -3.79
CA SER A 142 -11.21 3.34 -2.71
C SER A 142 -10.57 3.34 -1.33
N SER A 143 -9.45 2.62 -1.18
CA SER A 143 -8.74 2.47 0.09
C SER A 143 -7.38 3.16 0.08
N THR A 144 -7.08 3.93 -0.97
CA THR A 144 -5.86 4.75 -1.09
C THR A 144 -5.86 5.80 0.03
N PRO A 145 -4.80 5.87 0.86
CA PRO A 145 -4.66 6.88 1.90
C PRO A 145 -4.71 8.30 1.32
N GLU A 146 -5.27 9.26 2.06
CA GLU A 146 -5.40 10.64 1.58
C GLU A 146 -4.03 11.29 1.31
N SER A 147 -3.03 11.00 2.14
CA SER A 147 -1.63 11.38 1.93
C SER A 147 -1.09 10.92 0.57
N LEU A 148 -1.44 9.70 0.15
CA LEU A 148 -1.03 9.15 -1.14
C LEU A 148 -1.77 9.81 -2.31
N LYS A 149 -3.05 10.17 -2.13
CA LYS A 149 -3.78 10.94 -3.14
C LYS A 149 -3.23 12.36 -3.29
N GLU A 150 -2.89 13.00 -2.18
CA GLU A 150 -2.26 14.32 -2.15
C GLU A 150 -0.89 14.28 -2.85
N PHE A 151 -0.04 13.30 -2.54
CA PHE A 151 1.22 13.07 -3.23
C PHE A 151 1.04 12.92 -4.75
N ILE A 152 0.08 12.09 -5.18
CA ILE A 152 -0.22 11.90 -6.62
C ILE A 152 -0.69 13.22 -7.23
N SER A 153 -1.60 13.94 -6.57
CA SER A 153 -2.16 15.18 -7.08
C SER A 153 -1.11 16.28 -7.26
N ILE A 154 -0.20 16.44 -6.29
CA ILE A 154 0.89 17.42 -6.37
C ILE A 154 1.85 17.03 -7.50
N THR A 155 2.20 15.74 -7.59
CA THR A 155 3.08 15.26 -8.66
C THR A 155 2.45 15.44 -10.05
N GLU A 156 1.14 15.19 -10.20
CA GLU A 156 0.39 15.48 -11.43
C GLU A 156 0.42 16.96 -11.82
N ALA A 157 0.27 17.85 -10.82
CA ALA A 157 0.36 19.28 -11.03
C ALA A 157 1.76 19.69 -11.52
N ILE A 158 2.82 19.18 -10.89
CA ILE A 158 4.22 19.43 -11.32
C ILE A 158 4.43 18.97 -12.77
N VAL A 159 3.97 17.76 -13.13
CA VAL A 159 4.08 17.25 -14.52
C VAL A 159 3.40 18.19 -15.51
N SER A 160 2.16 18.59 -15.21
CA SER A 160 1.36 19.47 -16.07
C SER A 160 1.98 20.86 -16.21
N GLU A 161 2.33 21.50 -15.10
CA GLU A 161 2.87 22.86 -15.07
C GLU A 161 4.26 22.93 -15.68
N TYR A 162 5.11 21.91 -15.46
CA TYR A 162 6.42 21.85 -16.10
C TYR A 162 6.32 21.67 -17.61
N ALA A 163 5.41 20.79 -18.08
CA ALA A 163 5.15 20.65 -19.51
C ALA A 163 4.64 21.96 -20.13
N SER A 164 3.74 22.68 -19.42
CA SER A 164 3.25 23.99 -19.82
C SER A 164 4.40 25.00 -19.97
N PHE A 165 5.25 25.15 -18.94
CA PHE A 165 6.42 26.04 -18.94
C PHE A 165 7.41 25.73 -20.07
N LEU A 166 7.69 24.45 -20.34
CA LEU A 166 8.57 24.04 -21.43
C LEU A 166 8.00 24.39 -22.81
N SER A 167 6.66 24.42 -22.93
CA SER A 167 5.96 24.76 -24.18
C SER A 167 5.64 26.25 -24.34
N SER A 168 5.83 27.06 -23.28
CA SER A 168 5.57 28.49 -23.28
C SER A 168 6.85 29.32 -23.47
N ASP A 169 6.67 30.59 -23.84
CA ASP A 169 7.74 31.61 -23.90
C ASP A 169 7.85 32.39 -22.57
N GLU A 170 7.17 31.94 -21.51
CA GLU A 170 7.16 32.62 -20.22
C GLU A 170 8.52 32.52 -19.52
N LEU A 171 8.88 33.56 -18.75
CA LEU A 171 10.18 33.62 -18.08
C LEU A 171 10.23 32.69 -16.85
N ASP A 172 9.08 32.48 -16.21
CA ASP A 172 8.85 31.71 -15.00
C ASP A 172 7.39 31.22 -14.96
N SER A 173 7.08 30.37 -13.98
CA SER A 173 5.73 29.90 -13.67
C SER A 173 5.53 29.93 -12.15
N ASP A 174 4.70 30.87 -11.68
CA ASP A 174 4.32 30.97 -10.26
C ASP A 174 3.62 29.69 -9.79
N ASP A 175 2.82 29.07 -10.67
CA ASP A 175 2.08 27.85 -10.39
C ASP A 175 3.05 26.67 -10.19
N LEU A 176 4.03 26.48 -11.08
CA LEU A 176 5.04 25.44 -10.93
C LEU A 176 5.92 25.66 -9.69
N GLU A 177 6.33 26.91 -9.42
CA GLU A 177 7.10 27.25 -8.22
C GLU A 177 6.35 26.90 -6.93
N SER A 178 5.05 27.17 -6.90
CA SER A 178 4.19 26.82 -5.76
C SER A 178 4.12 25.31 -5.55
N GLU A 179 3.91 24.53 -6.61
CA GLU A 179 3.81 23.07 -6.51
C GLU A 179 5.15 22.41 -6.13
N LEU A 180 6.27 22.88 -6.68
CA LEU A 180 7.61 22.41 -6.31
C LEU A 180 7.92 22.71 -4.85
N ALA A 181 7.61 23.93 -4.38
CA ALA A 181 7.81 24.30 -2.97
C ALA A 181 6.95 23.47 -2.02
N LEU A 182 5.68 23.21 -2.38
CA LEU A 182 4.79 22.36 -1.60
C LEU A 182 5.31 20.91 -1.55
N PHE A 183 5.79 20.38 -2.68
CA PHE A 183 6.38 19.05 -2.73
C PHE A 183 7.63 18.95 -1.85
N ASP A 184 8.54 19.92 -1.92
CA ASP A 184 9.75 19.94 -1.09
C ASP A 184 9.41 20.05 0.41
N GLU A 185 8.38 20.83 0.79
CA GLU A 185 7.92 20.95 2.18
C GLU A 185 7.39 19.61 2.73
N LEU A 186 6.63 18.88 1.92
CA LEU A 186 5.95 17.65 2.35
C LEU A 186 6.81 16.39 2.20
N TYR A 187 7.68 16.36 1.18
CA TYR A 187 8.37 15.16 0.71
C TYR A 187 9.86 15.35 0.41
N GLY A 188 10.40 16.58 0.51
CA GLY A 188 11.82 16.90 0.29
C GLY A 188 12.78 16.47 1.42
N GLY A 189 12.32 15.59 2.31
CA GLY A 189 13.16 14.94 3.32
C GLY A 189 14.15 13.95 2.71
N ASP A 190 14.78 13.11 3.52
CA ASP A 190 15.63 12.02 3.00
C ASP A 190 14.76 11.12 2.09
N PRO A 191 15.03 11.03 0.77
CA PRO A 191 14.21 10.21 -0.12
C PRO A 191 14.26 8.72 0.25
N ASP A 192 15.29 8.28 0.98
CA ASP A 192 15.39 6.93 1.52
C ASP A 192 14.44 6.70 2.72
N GLU A 193 14.00 7.78 3.39
CA GLU A 193 12.98 7.77 4.44
C GLU A 193 11.58 7.74 3.83
N PHE A 194 11.16 6.54 3.41
CA PHE A 194 9.78 6.31 2.98
C PHE A 194 8.78 6.67 4.09
N PRO A 195 7.89 7.66 3.88
CA PRO A 195 7.01 8.10 4.96
C PRO A 195 6.02 7.01 5.40
N GLU A 196 6.00 6.71 6.70
CA GLU A 196 5.06 5.74 7.29
C GLU A 196 3.59 6.10 7.02
N VAL A 197 3.30 7.36 6.71
CA VAL A 197 1.96 7.85 6.36
C VAL A 197 1.42 7.32 5.02
N PHE A 198 2.26 6.72 4.17
CA PHE A 198 1.83 6.00 2.97
C PHE A 198 1.54 4.51 3.24
N LEU A 199 1.83 4.02 4.46
CA LEU A 199 1.68 2.62 4.86
C LEU A 199 0.27 2.11 5.24
N PRO A 200 -0.76 2.91 5.57
CA PRO A 200 -1.87 2.36 6.36
C PRO A 200 -2.76 1.38 5.59
N GLY A 201 -2.50 1.17 4.29
CA GLY A 201 -3.14 0.15 3.48
C GLY A 201 -2.18 -0.77 2.71
N LEU A 202 -0.85 -0.73 2.92
CA LEU A 202 0.07 -1.62 2.18
C LEU A 202 0.84 -2.57 3.09
N ALA A 203 0.86 -2.32 4.39
CA ALA A 203 1.49 -3.20 5.35
C ALA A 203 0.45 -3.71 6.36
N ASN A 204 0.50 -4.99 6.70
CA ASN A 204 -0.46 -5.60 7.61
C ASN A 204 -0.19 -5.06 9.03
N THR A 205 -0.98 -4.08 9.49
CA THR A 205 -0.71 -3.27 10.70
C THR A 205 -1.14 -3.91 12.02
N CYS A 206 -1.35 -5.22 12.07
CA CYS A 206 -1.72 -5.92 13.31
C CYS A 206 -0.55 -6.06 14.32
N CYS A 207 0.67 -5.62 13.98
CA CYS A 207 1.87 -5.80 14.79
C CYS A 207 2.75 -4.54 14.78
N ASP A 208 3.57 -4.36 15.83
CA ASP A 208 4.58 -3.27 15.95
C ASP A 208 5.56 -3.20 14.76
N THR A 209 5.67 -4.28 13.98
CA THR A 209 6.44 -4.35 12.74
C THR A 209 5.47 -4.76 11.63
N PRO A 210 5.09 -3.84 10.72
CA PRO A 210 4.17 -4.13 9.65
C PRO A 210 4.76 -5.20 8.70
N LEU A 211 3.97 -6.20 8.29
CA LEU A 211 4.41 -7.14 7.26
C LEU A 211 4.58 -6.39 5.93
N ILE A 212 5.75 -6.54 5.33
CA ILE A 212 6.14 -5.95 4.05
C ILE A 212 5.56 -6.81 2.93
N ASN A 213 4.99 -6.18 1.89
CA ASN A 213 4.53 -6.89 0.69
C ASN A 213 5.14 -6.31 -0.59
N GLU A 214 4.90 -6.98 -1.71
CA GLU A 214 5.45 -6.61 -3.01
C GLU A 214 5.04 -5.21 -3.48
N PHE A 215 3.81 -4.78 -3.16
CA PHE A 215 3.31 -3.46 -3.54
C PHE A 215 3.99 -2.36 -2.73
N TYR A 216 4.23 -2.60 -1.44
CA TYR A 216 5.00 -1.71 -0.59
C TYR A 216 6.44 -1.55 -1.09
N LEU A 217 7.13 -2.66 -1.37
CA LEU A 217 8.51 -2.60 -1.85
C LEU A 217 8.59 -1.89 -3.21
N CYS A 218 7.63 -2.18 -4.11
CA CYS A 218 7.55 -1.51 -5.40
C CYS A 218 7.34 -0.02 -5.25
N PHE A 219 6.37 0.39 -4.42
CA PHE A 219 6.05 1.79 -4.22
C PHE A 219 7.19 2.54 -3.53
N LYS A 220 7.92 1.91 -2.61
CA LYS A 220 9.12 2.50 -1.99
C LYS A 220 10.18 2.86 -3.02
N VAL A 221 10.49 1.95 -3.94
CA VAL A 221 11.47 2.22 -5.01
C VAL A 221 10.97 3.33 -5.93
N LEU A 222 9.70 3.29 -6.34
CA LEU A 222 9.11 4.32 -7.20
C LEU A 222 9.09 5.69 -6.51
N PHE A 223 8.83 5.74 -5.20
CA PHE A 223 8.84 6.98 -4.42
C PHE A 223 10.21 7.66 -4.47
N VAL A 224 11.29 6.91 -4.22
CA VAL A 224 12.68 7.42 -4.31
C VAL A 224 12.98 7.96 -5.71
N LYS A 225 12.55 7.24 -6.75
CA LYS A 225 12.75 7.67 -8.15
C LYS A 225 11.94 8.93 -8.48
N LEU A 226 10.70 9.01 -8.02
CA LEU A 226 9.85 10.20 -8.18
C LEU A 226 10.43 11.42 -7.49
N THR A 227 10.76 11.34 -6.21
CA THR A 227 11.32 12.47 -5.45
C THR A 227 12.64 12.95 -6.06
N SER A 228 13.53 12.02 -6.45
CA SER A 228 14.76 12.36 -7.16
C SER A 228 14.51 13.04 -8.51
N THR A 229 13.49 12.59 -9.25
CA THR A 229 13.13 13.18 -10.55
C THR A 229 12.51 14.56 -10.38
N VAL A 230 11.66 14.78 -9.37
CA VAL A 230 11.12 16.10 -9.03
C VAL A 230 12.23 17.08 -8.67
N ALA A 231 13.22 16.65 -7.89
CA ALA A 231 14.40 17.48 -7.58
C ALA A 231 15.17 17.89 -8.86
N GLN A 232 15.34 16.97 -9.81
CA GLN A 232 15.95 17.28 -11.11
C GLN A 232 15.10 18.28 -11.92
N VAL A 233 13.76 18.12 -11.91
CA VAL A 233 12.84 19.06 -12.56
C VAL A 233 12.98 20.45 -11.93
N HIS A 234 13.06 20.54 -10.60
CA HIS A 234 13.23 21.79 -9.88
C HIS A 234 14.53 22.50 -10.30
N GLU A 235 15.67 21.79 -10.31
CA GLU A 235 16.96 22.36 -10.74
C GLU A 235 16.94 22.84 -12.20
N LEU A 236 16.38 22.04 -13.10
CA LEU A 236 16.28 22.39 -14.52
C LEU A 236 15.34 23.57 -14.77
N TYR A 237 14.21 23.61 -14.08
CA TYR A 237 13.28 24.73 -14.14
C TYR A 237 13.97 26.03 -13.71
N ALA A 238 14.65 26.03 -12.54
CA ALA A 238 15.37 27.20 -12.05
C ALA A 238 16.44 27.67 -13.07
N HIS A 239 17.22 26.73 -13.61
CA HIS A 239 18.23 27.06 -14.61
C HIS A 239 17.61 27.65 -15.89
N LEU A 240 16.54 27.07 -16.42
CA LEU A 240 15.88 27.54 -17.63
C LEU A 240 15.24 28.92 -17.41
N SER A 241 14.61 29.14 -16.25
CA SER A 241 14.04 30.43 -15.89
C SER A 241 15.13 31.52 -15.85
N ASP A 242 16.27 31.24 -15.22
CA ASP A 242 17.41 32.17 -15.18
C ASP A 242 17.93 32.51 -16.58
N ILE A 243 18.05 31.51 -17.47
CA ILE A 243 18.45 31.74 -18.86
C ILE A 243 17.44 32.64 -19.57
N ARG A 244 16.14 32.33 -19.48
CA ARG A 244 15.08 33.11 -20.14
C ARG A 244 15.07 34.56 -19.65
N LYS A 245 15.19 34.77 -18.33
CA LYS A 245 15.28 36.09 -17.69
C LYS A 245 16.51 36.88 -18.15
N ALA A 246 17.68 36.24 -18.23
CA ALA A 246 18.90 36.88 -18.72
C ALA A 246 18.79 37.30 -20.19
N VAL A 247 18.27 36.41 -21.05
CA VAL A 247 18.05 36.72 -22.48
C VAL A 247 17.06 37.88 -22.65
N TYR A 248 15.97 37.89 -21.87
CA TYR A 248 15.00 38.98 -21.89
C TYR A 248 15.64 40.32 -21.48
N ALA A 249 16.44 40.32 -20.40
CA ALA A 249 17.15 41.50 -19.92
C ALA A 249 18.21 42.04 -20.90
N ASP A 250 18.89 41.18 -21.66
CA ASP A 250 19.84 41.62 -22.70
C ASP A 250 19.13 42.19 -23.94
N SER A 251 17.86 41.85 -24.13
CA SER A 251 17.05 42.26 -25.29
C SER A 251 16.22 43.54 -25.08
N HIS A 252 16.21 44.11 -23.86
CA HIS A 252 15.41 45.29 -23.47
C HIS A 252 16.19 46.28 -22.60
#